data_AF-A0A946GVG2-F1
#
_entry.id   AF-A0A946GVG2-F1
#
_cell.length_a   1.000
_cell.length_b   1.000
_cell.length_c   1.000
_cell.angle_alpha   90.00
_cell.angle_beta   90.00
_cell.angle_gamma   90.00
#
_symmetry.space_group_name_H-M   'P 1'
#
loop_
_entity.id
_entity.type
_entity.pdbx_description
1 polymer ?
#
loop_
_entity_poly.entity_id
_entity_poly.type
_entity_poly.pdbx_seq_one_letter_code
_entity_poly.pdbx_strand_id
1 'polypeptide(L)'
;MINKFIILFSLTLVTSLTFASSDHRWYSKSQVNDGEVLFKQNCAMCHGQNAEATANWKQTDANGKYPPPPLNGTAHAWHHDIELLRKTVREGGVKLGGTMPAFNEKLSSGQIDRVIAYFQSKWPEDTYKKWSGRFEKTALPSLDDIKDANDNLITKHLRKRLNNAKVGEPKKTDIDDVWQVKLQNRYVYLLEGGRYAMIGDLLNLEDGQNLTENYRRADTVDALSQYDENDMIIYKPEGQEKASLTVFTDTSCPYCKKLHEEIPELLNAGIEVRYLPYARGGANGPGYQTLKSVWCAKDRNKALTDAKNDQLDNLPSANCSQAPIIDRAFKTGGEVSVTGTPALFKSNGEQIVGYVPFQQLIPKVLR
;
A
#
# COMPACT_ATOMS: atom_id res chain seq x y z
N MET A 1 50.85 22.91 53.50
CA MET A 1 50.17 21.85 52.74
C MET A 1 49.08 22.51 51.90
N ILE A 2 49.37 22.76 50.63
CA ILE A 2 48.50 23.48 49.68
C ILE A 2 47.91 22.42 48.75
N ASN A 3 46.60 22.21 48.78
CA ASN A 3 45.90 21.25 47.92
C ASN A 3 45.39 21.97 46.67
N LYS A 4 46.00 21.69 45.52
CA LYS A 4 45.57 22.19 44.20
C LYS A 4 44.45 21.30 43.66
N PHE A 5 43.26 21.84 43.48
CA PHE A 5 42.19 21.23 42.67
C PHE A 5 42.51 21.43 41.18
N ILE A 6 42.70 20.33 40.46
CA ILE A 6 42.83 20.30 39.00
C ILE A 6 41.42 20.18 38.43
N ILE A 7 40.95 21.22 37.74
CA ILE A 7 39.70 21.19 36.96
C ILE A 7 40.04 20.63 35.58
N LEU A 8 39.59 19.40 35.30
CA LEU A 8 39.64 18.81 33.96
C LEU A 8 38.55 19.43 33.08
N PHE A 9 38.97 20.17 32.04
CA PHE A 9 38.10 20.62 30.95
C PHE A 9 37.83 19.42 30.02
N SER A 10 36.62 18.87 30.04
CA SER A 10 36.23 17.84 29.07
C SER A 10 35.90 18.50 27.73
N LEU A 11 36.79 18.34 26.75
CA LEU A 11 36.60 18.78 25.37
C LEU A 11 35.56 17.86 24.69
N THR A 12 34.29 18.25 24.65
CA THR A 12 33.25 17.53 23.91
C THR A 12 33.46 17.73 22.41
N LEU A 13 34.00 16.71 21.75
CA LEU A 13 34.14 16.62 20.30
C LEU A 13 32.74 16.47 19.69
N VAL A 14 32.17 17.56 19.16
CA VAL A 14 30.95 17.53 18.35
C VAL A 14 31.31 16.86 17.02
N THR A 15 31.09 15.56 16.92
CA THR A 15 31.16 14.83 15.65
C THR A 15 29.90 15.18 14.87
N SER A 16 30.07 16.00 13.83
CA SER A 16 29.06 16.20 12.81
C SER A 16 28.78 14.85 12.14
N LEU A 17 27.59 14.30 12.40
CA LEU A 17 27.02 13.20 11.64
C LEU A 17 26.76 13.69 10.21
N THR A 18 27.76 13.55 9.35
CA THR A 18 27.54 13.57 7.91
C THR A 18 26.75 12.32 7.56
N PHE A 19 25.47 12.50 7.18
CA PHE A 19 24.72 11.45 6.52
C PHE A 19 25.41 11.19 5.17
N ALA A 20 26.29 10.19 5.13
CA ALA A 20 26.74 9.63 3.87
C ALA A 20 25.49 9.11 3.14
N SER A 21 25.14 9.75 2.03
CA SER A 21 24.19 9.21 1.07
C SER A 21 24.66 7.79 0.74
N SER A 22 23.85 6.78 1.06
CA SER A 22 24.16 5.41 0.67
C SER A 22 24.28 5.37 -0.86
N ASP A 23 25.50 5.17 -1.37
CA ASP A 23 25.76 4.82 -2.78
C ASP A 23 25.18 3.42 -3.03
N HIS A 24 23.84 3.32 -3.04
CA HIS A 24 23.13 2.09 -3.26
C HIS A 24 22.99 1.88 -4.76
N ARG A 25 23.55 0.78 -5.26
CA ARG A 25 23.35 0.29 -6.62
C ARG A 25 22.23 -0.75 -6.57
N TRP A 26 21.42 -0.89 -7.62
CA TRP A 26 20.23 -1.77 -7.61
C TRP A 26 20.55 -3.27 -7.49
N TYR A 27 21.83 -3.63 -7.61
CA TYR A 27 22.33 -5.00 -7.49
C TYR A 27 23.21 -5.22 -6.26
N SER A 28 23.17 -6.45 -5.78
CA SER A 28 24.05 -6.94 -4.71
C SER A 28 25.42 -7.35 -5.23
N LYS A 29 26.41 -7.43 -4.33
CA LYS A 29 27.72 -8.02 -4.65
C LYS A 29 27.61 -9.49 -5.10
N SER A 30 26.66 -10.24 -4.54
CA SER A 30 26.42 -11.63 -4.95
C SER A 30 25.90 -11.71 -6.39
N GLN A 31 24.98 -10.84 -6.77
CA GLN A 31 24.45 -10.77 -8.14
C GLN A 31 25.53 -10.39 -9.15
N VAL A 32 26.46 -9.51 -8.77
CA VAL A 32 27.63 -9.18 -9.60
C VAL A 32 28.55 -10.40 -9.76
N ASN A 33 28.83 -11.15 -8.69
CA ASN A 33 29.67 -12.34 -8.75
C ASN A 33 29.05 -13.45 -9.62
N ASP A 34 27.76 -13.75 -9.42
CA ASP A 34 27.03 -14.72 -10.24
C ASP A 34 26.96 -14.24 -11.70
N GLY A 35 26.73 -12.94 -11.87
CA GLY A 35 26.69 -12.24 -13.14
C GLY A 35 27.99 -12.35 -13.91
N GLU A 36 29.13 -12.26 -13.22
CA GLU A 36 30.45 -12.43 -13.81
C GLU A 36 30.60 -13.80 -14.47
N VAL A 37 30.21 -14.86 -13.76
CA VAL A 37 30.30 -16.23 -14.29
C VAL A 37 29.43 -16.36 -15.53
N LEU A 38 28.17 -15.91 -15.45
CA LEU A 38 27.23 -15.97 -16.57
C LEU A 38 27.69 -15.12 -17.76
N PHE A 39 28.18 -13.91 -17.51
CA PHE A 39 28.67 -12.99 -18.53
C PHE A 39 29.90 -13.57 -19.23
N LYS A 40 30.83 -14.16 -18.50
CA LYS A 40 32.03 -14.80 -19.07
C LYS A 40 31.70 -15.98 -19.96
N GLN A 41 30.71 -16.78 -19.56
CA GLN A 41 30.27 -17.94 -20.33
C GLN A 41 29.50 -17.56 -21.61
N ASN A 42 28.74 -16.46 -21.58
CA ASN A 42 27.74 -16.19 -22.61
C ASN A 42 28.03 -14.94 -23.46
N CYS A 43 28.71 -13.94 -22.90
CA CYS A 43 28.80 -12.59 -23.47
C CYS A 43 30.23 -12.13 -23.72
N ALA A 44 31.20 -12.58 -22.92
CA ALA A 44 32.58 -12.07 -22.95
C ALA A 44 33.33 -12.38 -24.25
N MET A 45 32.93 -13.41 -25.00
CA MET A 45 33.49 -13.69 -26.34
C MET A 45 33.36 -12.47 -27.26
N CYS A 46 32.25 -11.73 -27.16
CA CYS A 46 31.99 -10.55 -27.98
C CYS A 46 32.28 -9.25 -27.24
N HIS A 47 31.95 -9.17 -25.95
CA HIS A 47 32.00 -7.93 -25.18
C HIS A 47 33.27 -7.76 -24.33
N GLY A 48 34.21 -8.70 -24.36
CA GLY A 48 35.41 -8.69 -23.51
C GLY A 48 35.13 -9.16 -22.10
N GLN A 49 36.16 -9.57 -21.35
CA GLN A 49 36.00 -10.19 -20.04
C GLN A 49 35.44 -9.23 -18.98
N ASN A 50 35.78 -7.94 -19.06
CA ASN A 50 35.29 -6.85 -18.21
C ASN A 50 34.24 -5.98 -18.92
N ALA A 51 33.56 -6.52 -19.92
CA ALA A 51 32.59 -5.79 -20.73
C ALA A 51 33.18 -4.56 -21.46
N GLU A 52 34.47 -4.60 -21.78
CA GLU A 52 35.25 -3.47 -22.27
C GLU A 52 35.33 -3.34 -23.80
N ALA A 53 34.82 -4.32 -24.55
CA ALA A 53 35.20 -4.61 -25.95
C ALA A 53 35.72 -3.45 -26.81
N THR A 54 36.92 -3.62 -27.35
CA THR A 54 37.61 -2.77 -28.33
C THR A 54 38.06 -3.63 -29.52
N ALA A 55 38.02 -3.21 -30.79
CA ALA A 55 38.37 -1.92 -31.40
C ALA A 55 37.28 -1.32 -32.32
N ASN A 56 37.44 -0.03 -32.64
CA ASN A 56 36.61 0.78 -33.56
C ASN A 56 35.12 0.42 -33.59
N TRP A 57 34.48 0.23 -32.43
CA TRP A 57 33.05 -0.12 -32.34
C TRP A 57 32.12 0.90 -33.04
N LYS A 58 32.64 2.09 -33.33
CA LYS A 58 31.99 3.16 -34.11
C LYS A 58 32.22 3.08 -35.62
N GLN A 59 32.99 2.11 -36.11
CA GLN A 59 33.25 1.89 -37.53
C GLN A 59 32.66 0.54 -37.94
N THR A 60 32.08 0.50 -39.13
CA THR A 60 31.55 -0.73 -39.70
C THR A 60 32.66 -1.57 -40.32
N ASP A 61 32.47 -2.89 -40.31
CA ASP A 61 33.29 -3.80 -41.09
C ASP A 61 33.00 -3.68 -42.61
N ALA A 62 33.69 -4.48 -43.43
CA ALA A 62 33.52 -4.52 -44.89
C ALA A 62 32.08 -4.89 -45.33
N ASN A 63 31.26 -5.46 -44.43
CA ASN A 63 29.87 -5.82 -44.67
C ASN A 63 28.88 -4.78 -44.10
N GLY A 64 29.37 -3.62 -43.61
CA GLY A 64 28.54 -2.57 -43.05
C GLY A 64 28.05 -2.85 -41.62
N LYS A 65 28.59 -3.85 -40.92
CA LYS A 65 28.15 -4.21 -39.56
C LYS A 65 29.02 -3.58 -38.48
N TYR A 66 28.39 -3.08 -37.42
CA TYR A 66 29.11 -2.56 -36.25
C TYR A 66 29.62 -3.72 -35.37
N PRO A 67 30.84 -3.60 -34.80
CA PRO A 67 31.33 -4.50 -33.77
C PRO A 67 30.46 -4.47 -32.50
N PRO A 68 30.51 -5.50 -31.65
CA PRO A 68 29.95 -5.44 -30.31
C PRO A 68 30.52 -4.25 -29.53
N PRO A 69 29.68 -3.36 -28.98
CA PRO A 69 30.18 -2.21 -28.23
C PRO A 69 30.66 -2.61 -26.82
N PRO A 70 31.52 -1.79 -26.19
CA PRO A 70 31.74 -1.86 -24.74
C PRO A 70 30.43 -1.73 -23.97
N LEU A 71 30.24 -2.55 -22.94
CA LEU A 71 29.11 -2.45 -22.00
C LEU A 71 29.55 -1.93 -20.62
N ASN A 72 30.83 -1.65 -20.40
CA ASN A 72 31.40 -1.12 -19.16
C ASN A 72 31.17 0.38 -18.92
N GLY A 73 30.26 1.02 -19.67
CA GLY A 73 29.90 2.43 -19.48
C GLY A 73 30.73 3.42 -20.31
N THR A 74 31.66 2.92 -21.15
CA THR A 74 32.43 3.76 -22.09
C THR A 74 31.73 3.96 -23.45
N ALA A 75 30.68 3.18 -23.74
CA ALA A 75 29.82 3.34 -24.91
C ALA A 75 28.37 3.64 -24.49
N HIS A 76 27.39 3.36 -25.37
CA HIS A 76 26.05 3.93 -25.25
C HIS A 76 25.08 3.18 -24.31
N ALA A 77 25.48 2.06 -23.70
CA ALA A 77 24.60 1.23 -22.87
C ALA A 77 23.92 2.00 -21.72
N TRP A 78 24.58 3.00 -21.15
CA TRP A 78 24.05 3.83 -20.05
C TRP A 78 22.95 4.83 -20.47
N HIS A 79 22.63 4.92 -21.77
CA HIS A 79 21.48 5.70 -22.24
C HIS A 79 20.15 4.93 -22.21
N HIS A 80 20.18 3.63 -21.92
CA HIS A 80 19.00 2.77 -21.96
C HIS A 80 18.54 2.38 -20.57
N ASP A 81 17.23 2.32 -20.37
CA ASP A 81 16.64 1.79 -19.14
C ASP A 81 16.88 0.29 -19.01
N ILE A 82 16.68 -0.24 -17.79
CA ILE A 82 16.96 -1.64 -17.47
C ILE A 82 16.06 -2.62 -18.23
N GLU A 83 14.83 -2.26 -18.58
CA GLU A 83 13.91 -3.13 -19.33
C GLU A 83 14.35 -3.27 -20.78
N LEU A 84 14.82 -2.18 -21.39
CA LEU A 84 15.39 -2.23 -22.73
C LEU A 84 16.70 -3.03 -22.75
N LEU A 85 17.54 -2.94 -21.71
CA LEU A 85 18.72 -3.79 -21.57
C LEU A 85 18.33 -5.27 -21.45
N ARG A 86 17.35 -5.59 -20.58
CA ARG A 86 16.78 -6.95 -20.44
C ARG A 86 16.27 -7.48 -21.77
N LYS A 87 15.47 -6.69 -22.49
CA LYS A 87 14.91 -7.03 -23.79
C LYS A 87 16.01 -7.30 -24.82
N THR A 88 17.04 -6.46 -24.85
CA THR A 88 18.17 -6.60 -25.80
C THR A 88 18.95 -7.90 -25.56
N VAL A 89 19.23 -8.24 -24.30
CA VAL A 89 19.89 -9.52 -23.98
C VAL A 89 18.96 -10.70 -24.33
N ARG A 90 17.68 -10.60 -24.00
CA ARG A 90 16.70 -11.66 -24.23
C ARG A 90 16.51 -11.95 -25.72
N GLU A 91 16.30 -10.92 -26.53
CA GLU A 91 15.86 -11.05 -27.93
C GLU A 91 17.00 -10.92 -28.94
N GLY A 92 18.16 -10.42 -28.52
CA GLY A 92 19.30 -10.16 -29.40
C GLY A 92 19.05 -9.02 -30.39
N GLY A 93 20.01 -8.82 -31.30
CA GLY A 93 19.97 -7.80 -32.35
C GLY A 93 19.76 -8.34 -33.76
N VAL A 94 19.80 -9.65 -33.98
CA VAL A 94 19.75 -10.26 -35.33
C VAL A 94 18.51 -9.85 -36.12
N LYS A 95 17.33 -9.83 -35.48
CA LYS A 95 16.07 -9.41 -36.14
C LYS A 95 16.04 -7.94 -36.54
N LEU A 96 16.94 -7.13 -35.98
CA LEU A 96 17.08 -5.69 -36.25
C LEU A 96 18.31 -5.38 -37.12
N GLY A 97 18.92 -6.41 -37.75
CA GLY A 97 20.10 -6.26 -38.61
C GLY A 97 21.45 -6.31 -37.88
N GLY A 98 21.46 -6.52 -36.55
CA GLY A 98 22.66 -6.72 -35.75
C GLY A 98 23.21 -8.15 -35.77
N THR A 99 24.23 -8.41 -34.96
CA THR A 99 24.89 -9.72 -34.84
C THR A 99 24.73 -10.38 -33.47
N MET A 100 24.20 -9.65 -32.48
CA MET A 100 24.01 -10.18 -31.12
C MET A 100 22.91 -11.26 -31.13
N PRO A 101 23.22 -12.51 -30.73
CA PRO A 101 22.22 -13.57 -30.65
C PRO A 101 21.23 -13.33 -29.51
N ALA A 102 20.06 -13.99 -29.59
CA ALA A 102 19.10 -14.02 -28.50
C ALA A 102 19.57 -14.97 -27.38
N PHE A 103 19.28 -14.64 -26.13
CA PHE A 103 19.62 -15.46 -24.97
C PHE A 103 18.40 -15.97 -24.19
N ASN A 104 17.18 -15.70 -24.64
CA ASN A 104 15.93 -16.15 -24.00
C ASN A 104 15.81 -17.68 -23.83
N GLU A 105 16.49 -18.46 -24.66
CA GLU A 105 16.51 -19.93 -24.57
C GLU A 105 17.67 -20.46 -23.71
N LYS A 106 18.64 -19.60 -23.36
CA LYS A 106 19.86 -19.98 -22.60
C LYS A 106 19.90 -19.42 -21.18
N LEU A 107 19.31 -18.26 -20.97
CA LEU A 107 19.32 -17.53 -19.70
C LEU A 107 17.88 -17.23 -19.27
N SER A 108 17.55 -17.58 -18.04
CA SER A 108 16.32 -17.11 -17.38
C SER A 108 16.38 -15.59 -17.14
N SER A 109 15.22 -14.96 -16.94
CA SER A 109 15.14 -13.52 -16.65
C SER A 109 16.03 -13.09 -15.47
N GLY A 110 16.10 -13.90 -14.41
CA GLY A 110 16.97 -13.61 -13.26
C GLY A 110 18.47 -13.77 -13.56
N GLN A 111 18.85 -14.64 -14.50
CA GLN A 111 20.23 -14.73 -14.98
C GLN A 111 20.60 -13.56 -15.88
N ILE A 112 19.66 -13.07 -16.69
CA ILE A 112 19.84 -11.85 -17.49
C ILE A 112 20.08 -10.65 -16.57
N ASP A 113 19.33 -10.52 -15.47
CA ASP A 113 19.56 -9.47 -14.48
C ASP A 113 20.97 -9.52 -13.88
N ARG A 114 21.47 -10.71 -13.54
CA ARG A 114 22.83 -10.87 -13.03
C ARG A 114 23.89 -10.48 -14.07
N VAL A 115 23.71 -10.85 -15.34
CA VAL A 115 24.60 -10.43 -16.44
C VAL A 115 24.62 -8.90 -16.57
N ILE A 116 23.47 -8.24 -16.45
CA ILE A 116 23.35 -6.77 -16.48
C ILE A 116 24.03 -6.15 -15.26
N ALA A 117 23.79 -6.69 -14.07
CA ALA A 117 24.45 -6.27 -12.84
C ALA A 117 25.97 -6.30 -12.99
N TYR A 118 26.54 -7.36 -13.59
CA TYR A 118 27.98 -7.47 -13.82
C TYR A 118 28.54 -6.34 -14.70
N PHE A 119 28.00 -6.11 -15.90
CA PHE A 119 28.58 -5.08 -16.76
C PHE A 119 28.33 -3.66 -16.21
N GLN A 120 27.21 -3.43 -15.52
CA GLN A 120 26.95 -2.16 -14.83
C GLN A 120 27.86 -1.97 -13.60
N SER A 121 28.36 -3.05 -12.99
CA SER A 121 29.38 -2.99 -11.93
C SER A 121 30.71 -2.44 -12.43
N LYS A 122 30.94 -2.44 -13.75
CA LYS A 122 32.14 -1.88 -14.38
C LYS A 122 31.97 -0.41 -14.75
N TRP A 123 30.78 0.16 -14.58
CA TRP A 123 30.52 1.56 -14.90
C TRP A 123 31.22 2.49 -13.90
N PRO A 124 31.90 3.55 -14.39
CA PRO A 124 32.34 4.64 -13.53
C PRO A 124 31.19 5.17 -12.68
N GLU A 125 31.50 5.58 -11.45
CA GLU A 125 30.49 6.02 -10.47
C GLU A 125 29.60 7.13 -11.03
N ASP A 126 30.18 8.13 -11.70
CA ASP A 126 29.43 9.22 -12.33
C ASP A 126 28.49 8.75 -13.45
N THR A 127 28.88 7.72 -14.21
CA THR A 127 28.05 7.13 -15.25
C THR A 127 26.87 6.39 -14.63
N TYR A 128 27.13 5.61 -13.57
CA TYR A 128 26.08 4.91 -12.84
C TYR A 128 25.11 5.92 -12.21
N LYS A 129 25.59 6.96 -11.52
CA LYS A 129 24.75 8.02 -10.92
C LYS A 129 23.86 8.73 -11.94
N LYS A 130 24.38 9.02 -13.14
CA LYS A 130 23.59 9.61 -14.23
C LYS A 130 22.53 8.64 -14.76
N TRP A 131 22.83 7.35 -14.81
CA TRP A 131 21.86 6.34 -15.24
C TRP A 131 20.78 6.13 -14.18
N SER A 132 21.18 5.96 -12.91
CA SER A 132 20.26 5.71 -11.81
C SER A 132 19.31 6.87 -11.57
N GLY A 133 19.81 8.11 -11.63
CA GLY A 133 18.98 9.31 -11.53
C GLY A 133 17.91 9.41 -12.63
N ARG A 134 18.13 8.77 -13.79
CA ARG A 134 17.18 8.73 -14.91
C ARG A 134 16.26 7.51 -14.90
N PHE A 135 16.74 6.35 -14.48
CA PHE A 135 16.05 5.08 -14.71
C PHE A 135 15.83 4.22 -13.46
N GLU A 136 16.59 4.39 -12.36
CA GLU A 136 16.47 3.51 -11.19
C GLU A 136 15.18 3.76 -10.37
N LYS A 137 14.52 4.92 -10.56
CA LYS A 137 13.20 5.20 -9.98
C LYS A 137 12.11 4.20 -10.41
N THR A 138 12.35 3.36 -11.42
CA THR A 138 11.44 2.29 -11.88
C THR A 138 11.94 0.86 -11.56
N ALA A 139 13.15 0.70 -11.01
CA ALA A 139 13.70 -0.62 -10.69
C ALA A 139 13.32 -1.01 -9.25
N LEU A 140 12.48 -2.04 -9.09
CA LEU A 140 12.16 -2.57 -7.76
C LEU A 140 13.42 -3.15 -7.11
N PRO A 141 13.71 -2.84 -5.82
CA PRO A 141 14.94 -3.27 -5.16
C PRO A 141 15.07 -4.79 -5.09
N SER A 142 16.31 -5.28 -5.14
CA SER A 142 16.66 -6.69 -4.97
C SER A 142 16.25 -7.19 -3.58
N LEU A 143 15.57 -8.35 -3.52
CA LEU A 143 15.03 -8.92 -2.29
C LEU A 143 16.12 -9.40 -1.31
N ASP A 144 17.34 -9.58 -1.81
CA ASP A 144 18.51 -10.09 -1.07
C ASP A 144 19.25 -9.00 -0.29
N ASP A 145 19.02 -7.71 -0.58
CA ASP A 145 19.81 -6.60 -0.03
C ASP A 145 19.26 -5.97 1.26
N ILE A 146 18.17 -6.53 1.80
CA ILE A 146 17.49 -5.96 2.97
C ILE A 146 17.60 -6.95 4.13
N LYS A 147 18.48 -6.65 5.09
CA LYS A 147 18.61 -7.38 6.36
C LYS A 147 17.54 -6.88 7.32
N ASP A 148 16.65 -7.75 7.77
CA ASP A 148 15.79 -7.45 8.92
C ASP A 148 15.62 -8.67 9.81
N ALA A 149 15.75 -8.46 11.12
CA ALA A 149 15.94 -9.50 12.14
C ALA A 149 14.64 -9.97 12.80
N ASN A 150 13.49 -9.39 12.40
CA ASN A 150 12.18 -9.64 13.02
C ASN A 150 11.09 -10.10 12.02
N ASP A 151 11.48 -10.54 10.83
CA ASP A 151 10.50 -10.80 9.77
C ASP A 151 9.92 -12.22 9.85
N ASN A 152 8.59 -12.32 9.93
CA ASN A 152 7.91 -13.56 9.57
C ASN A 152 8.24 -13.85 8.10
N LEU A 153 8.87 -14.99 7.82
CA LEU A 153 9.39 -15.33 6.49
C LEU A 153 8.32 -15.17 5.40
N ILE A 154 7.05 -15.41 5.72
CA ILE A 154 5.96 -15.30 4.76
C ILE A 154 5.71 -13.87 4.27
N THR A 155 5.84 -12.85 5.14
CA THR A 155 5.57 -11.44 4.76
C THR A 155 6.83 -10.70 4.31
N LYS A 156 8.01 -11.32 4.44
CA LYS A 156 9.31 -10.72 4.14
C LYS A 156 9.37 -10.10 2.75
N HIS A 157 8.98 -10.85 1.72
CA HIS A 157 9.02 -10.32 0.35
C HIS A 157 8.02 -9.19 0.15
N LEU A 158 6.80 -9.30 0.71
CA LEU A 158 5.77 -8.29 0.62
C LEU A 158 6.19 -6.98 1.30
N ARG A 159 6.65 -7.02 2.56
CA ARG A 159 7.11 -5.85 3.31
C ARG A 159 8.23 -5.13 2.58
N LYS A 160 9.23 -5.89 2.11
CA LYS A 160 10.36 -5.35 1.33
C LYS A 160 9.92 -4.65 0.05
N ARG A 161 8.99 -5.24 -0.72
CA ARG A 161 8.46 -4.62 -1.95
C ARG A 161 7.68 -3.34 -1.69
N LEU A 162 7.10 -3.21 -0.50
CA LEU A 162 6.33 -2.04 -0.08
C LEU A 162 7.16 -1.06 0.77
N ASN A 163 8.50 -1.11 0.67
CA ASN A 163 9.41 -0.25 1.43
C ASN A 163 9.18 -0.30 2.95
N ASN A 164 9.04 -1.52 3.48
CA ASN A 164 8.73 -1.81 4.89
C ASN A 164 7.42 -1.17 5.38
N ALA A 165 6.43 -1.04 4.49
CA ALA A 165 5.08 -0.65 4.88
C ALA A 165 4.53 -1.54 6.00
N LYS A 166 3.63 -0.96 6.81
CA LYS A 166 2.91 -1.72 7.85
C LYS A 166 2.06 -2.80 7.19
N VAL A 167 2.47 -4.04 7.38
CA VAL A 167 1.78 -5.25 6.95
C VAL A 167 1.29 -5.97 8.20
N GLY A 168 0.02 -6.35 8.22
CA GLY A 168 -0.59 -7.06 9.35
C GLY A 168 0.04 -8.43 9.59
N GLU A 169 -0.31 -9.04 10.71
CA GLU A 169 0.14 -10.41 11.01
C GLU A 169 -0.46 -11.40 10.00
N PRO A 170 0.35 -12.30 9.44
CA PRO A 170 -0.13 -13.31 8.51
C PRO A 170 -0.95 -14.39 9.21
N LYS A 171 -2.11 -14.71 8.66
CA LYS A 171 -3.02 -15.76 9.14
C LYS A 171 -3.03 -16.91 8.13
N LYS A 172 -2.99 -18.15 8.62
CA LYS A 172 -3.16 -19.33 7.76
C LYS A 172 -4.60 -19.38 7.24
N THR A 173 -4.76 -19.79 5.99
CA THR A 173 -6.08 -20.18 5.46
C THR A 173 -6.23 -21.71 5.55
N ASP A 174 -7.41 -22.22 5.19
CA ASP A 174 -7.66 -23.67 5.11
C ASP A 174 -7.00 -24.32 3.87
N ILE A 175 -6.35 -23.53 3.02
CA ILE A 175 -5.61 -24.00 1.84
C ILE A 175 -4.13 -24.08 2.18
N ASP A 176 -3.53 -25.23 1.88
CA ASP A 176 -2.10 -25.48 2.08
C ASP A 176 -1.24 -24.40 1.41
N ASP A 177 -0.30 -23.87 2.20
CA ASP A 177 0.64 -22.81 1.82
C ASP A 177 0.01 -21.50 1.29
N VAL A 178 -1.27 -21.24 1.62
CA VAL A 178 -1.91 -19.94 1.36
C VAL A 178 -2.12 -19.20 2.67
N TRP A 179 -1.49 -18.03 2.76
CA TRP A 179 -1.55 -17.15 3.92
C TRP A 179 -2.27 -15.85 3.59
N GLN A 180 -3.19 -15.44 4.43
CA GLN A 180 -3.88 -14.18 4.30
C GLN A 180 -3.21 -13.10 5.15
N VAL A 181 -3.05 -11.92 4.59
CA VAL A 181 -2.37 -10.80 5.23
C VAL A 181 -3.14 -9.51 5.00
N LYS A 182 -3.37 -8.75 6.07
CA LYS A 182 -3.95 -7.40 5.96
C LYS A 182 -2.91 -6.41 5.48
N LEU A 183 -3.21 -5.73 4.38
CA LEU A 183 -2.43 -4.63 3.84
C LEU A 183 -3.31 -3.39 3.75
N GLN A 184 -3.11 -2.45 4.68
CA GLN A 184 -3.99 -1.27 4.84
C GLN A 184 -5.46 -1.70 5.02
N ASN A 185 -6.34 -1.38 4.06
CA ASN A 185 -7.76 -1.74 4.05
C ASN A 185 -8.08 -2.92 3.11
N ARG A 186 -7.06 -3.66 2.66
CA ARG A 186 -7.20 -4.81 1.77
C ARG A 186 -6.60 -6.06 2.38
N TYR A 187 -6.98 -7.18 1.80
CA TYR A 187 -6.37 -8.48 2.08
C TYR A 187 -5.57 -8.95 0.86
N VAL A 188 -4.41 -9.52 1.14
CA VAL A 188 -3.50 -10.10 0.16
C VAL A 188 -3.24 -11.54 0.58
N TYR A 189 -3.22 -12.43 -0.39
CA TYR A 189 -2.93 -13.85 -0.20
C TYR A 189 -1.51 -14.13 -0.66
N LEU A 190 -0.71 -14.73 0.21
CA LEU A 190 0.69 -15.06 0.00
C LEU A 190 0.83 -16.57 -0.19
N LEU A 191 1.59 -16.97 -1.21
CA LEU A 191 1.76 -18.37 -1.63
C LEU A 191 3.24 -18.70 -1.82
N GLU A 192 3.59 -20.00 -1.81
CA GLU A 192 4.94 -20.51 -2.01
C GLU A 192 5.92 -19.85 -1.03
N GLY A 193 5.62 -19.96 0.27
CA GLY A 193 6.42 -19.32 1.32
C GLY A 193 6.49 -17.79 1.21
N GLY A 194 5.48 -17.15 0.60
CA GLY A 194 5.41 -15.69 0.44
C GLY A 194 6.09 -15.14 -0.81
N ARG A 195 6.47 -16.03 -1.74
CA ARG A 195 7.08 -15.66 -3.02
C ARG A 195 6.09 -15.01 -3.98
N TYR A 196 4.84 -15.46 -3.97
CA TYR A 196 3.77 -14.94 -4.82
C TYR A 196 2.69 -14.27 -3.98
N ALA A 197 1.98 -13.31 -4.59
CA ALA A 197 0.87 -12.62 -3.97
C ALA A 197 -0.34 -12.59 -4.92
N MET A 198 -1.52 -12.94 -4.41
CA MET A 198 -2.80 -12.71 -5.06
C MET A 198 -3.56 -11.60 -4.32
N ILE A 199 -4.18 -10.71 -5.07
CA ILE A 199 -4.97 -9.60 -4.52
C ILE A 199 -6.41 -9.83 -4.95
N GLY A 200 -7.33 -9.88 -4.00
CA GLY A 200 -8.74 -10.11 -4.28
C GLY A 200 -9.42 -10.86 -3.15
N ASP A 201 -10.52 -11.54 -3.50
CA ASP A 201 -11.27 -12.36 -2.55
C ASP A 201 -11.03 -13.85 -2.73
N LEU A 202 -10.96 -14.54 -1.59
CA LEU A 202 -10.94 -15.99 -1.53
C LEU A 202 -12.37 -16.49 -1.30
N LEU A 203 -12.91 -17.16 -2.30
CA LEU A 203 -14.25 -17.74 -2.29
C LEU A 203 -14.12 -19.26 -2.14
N ASN A 204 -14.84 -19.83 -1.18
CA ASN A 204 -15.10 -21.26 -1.17
C ASN A 204 -16.19 -21.54 -2.20
N LEU A 205 -15.88 -22.36 -3.20
CA LEU A 205 -16.82 -22.67 -4.28
C LEU A 205 -17.73 -23.86 -3.97
N GLU A 206 -17.45 -24.61 -2.90
CA GLU A 206 -18.32 -25.71 -2.46
C GLU A 206 -19.61 -25.16 -1.83
N ASP A 207 -19.49 -24.14 -0.98
CA ASP A 207 -20.62 -23.54 -0.27
C ASP A 207 -20.92 -22.08 -0.69
N GLY A 208 -20.09 -21.50 -1.56
CA GLY A 208 -20.22 -20.14 -2.06
C GLY A 208 -19.77 -19.05 -1.08
N GLN A 209 -19.16 -19.39 0.05
CA GLN A 209 -18.76 -18.41 1.06
C GLN A 209 -17.58 -17.56 0.62
N ASN A 210 -17.63 -16.26 0.91
CA ASN A 210 -16.47 -15.38 0.79
C ASN A 210 -15.66 -15.39 2.08
N LEU A 211 -14.55 -16.13 2.08
CA LEU A 211 -13.70 -16.29 3.25
C LEU A 211 -12.99 -14.98 3.61
N THR A 212 -12.62 -14.14 2.63
CA THR A 212 -12.05 -12.81 2.93
C THR A 212 -13.02 -11.95 3.71
N GLU A 213 -14.31 -12.02 3.37
CA GLU A 213 -15.34 -11.21 3.99
C GLU A 213 -15.49 -11.50 5.48
N ASN A 214 -15.30 -12.75 5.90
CA ASN A 214 -15.31 -13.11 7.33
C ASN A 214 -14.24 -12.33 8.13
N TYR A 215 -13.06 -12.13 7.55
CA TYR A 215 -11.99 -11.34 8.18
C TYR A 215 -12.28 -9.84 8.14
N ARG A 216 -12.89 -9.32 7.06
CA ARG A 216 -13.34 -7.93 7.01
C ARG A 216 -14.40 -7.63 8.07
N ARG A 217 -15.35 -8.56 8.26
CA ARG A 217 -16.39 -8.46 9.29
C ARG A 217 -15.79 -8.42 10.68
N ALA A 218 -14.84 -9.31 10.98
CA ALA A 218 -14.12 -9.30 12.26
C ALA A 218 -13.38 -7.98 12.50
N ASP A 219 -12.62 -7.49 11.50
CA ASP A 219 -11.93 -6.20 11.60
C ASP A 219 -12.91 -5.03 11.82
N THR A 220 -14.07 -5.07 11.15
CA THR A 220 -15.13 -4.07 11.33
C THR A 220 -15.67 -4.10 12.75
N VAL A 221 -15.95 -5.28 13.31
CA VAL A 221 -16.40 -5.42 14.70
C VAL A 221 -15.36 -4.84 15.65
N ASP A 222 -14.08 -5.19 15.50
CA ASP A 222 -12.98 -4.68 16.33
C ASP A 222 -12.79 -3.17 16.21
N ALA A 223 -13.05 -2.61 15.01
CA ALA A 223 -12.96 -1.17 14.78
C ALA A 223 -14.14 -0.41 15.41
N LEU A 224 -15.35 -0.95 15.30
CA LEU A 224 -16.57 -0.32 15.83
C LEU A 224 -16.71 -0.49 17.35
N SER A 225 -16.14 -1.55 17.93
CA SER A 225 -16.16 -1.77 19.39
C SER A 225 -15.34 -0.74 20.18
N GLN A 226 -14.55 0.09 19.50
CA GLN A 226 -13.77 1.18 20.12
C GLN A 226 -14.61 2.44 20.40
N TYR A 227 -15.87 2.46 19.95
CA TYR A 227 -16.78 3.59 20.13
C TYR A 227 -17.78 3.28 21.23
N ASP A 228 -17.95 4.21 22.16
CA ASP A 228 -19.00 4.11 23.19
C ASP A 228 -20.29 4.83 22.77
N GLU A 229 -21.35 4.73 23.58
CA GLU A 229 -22.62 5.40 23.29
C GLU A 229 -22.48 6.93 23.20
N ASN A 230 -21.55 7.55 23.95
CA ASN A 230 -21.31 8.99 23.92
C ASN A 230 -20.60 9.44 22.65
N ASP A 231 -19.98 8.53 21.91
CA ASP A 231 -19.41 8.83 20.60
C ASP A 231 -20.46 8.85 19.48
N MET A 232 -21.64 8.29 19.72
CA MET A 232 -22.67 8.05 18.72
C MET A 232 -23.87 8.99 18.88
N ILE A 233 -24.72 8.99 17.85
CA ILE A 233 -26.11 9.48 17.96
C ILE A 233 -27.01 8.27 17.77
N ILE A 234 -27.69 7.87 18.84
CA ILE A 234 -28.43 6.60 18.90
C ILE A 234 -29.94 6.89 18.88
N TYR A 235 -30.64 6.20 17.99
CA TYR A 235 -32.10 6.15 17.94
C TYR A 235 -32.53 4.75 18.37
N LYS A 236 -33.20 4.66 19.53
CA LYS A 236 -33.63 3.39 20.14
C LYS A 236 -35.11 3.11 19.84
N PRO A 237 -35.50 1.84 19.56
CA PRO A 237 -36.90 1.48 19.43
C PRO A 237 -37.63 1.57 20.78
N GLU A 238 -38.93 1.89 20.78
CA GLU A 238 -39.75 1.94 22.02
C GLU A 238 -40.04 0.55 22.60
N GLY A 239 -39.75 -0.53 21.86
CA GLY A 239 -39.95 -1.93 22.25
C GLY A 239 -38.67 -2.75 22.27
N GLN A 240 -38.80 -4.08 22.10
CA GLN A 240 -37.66 -4.99 22.07
C GLN A 240 -36.73 -4.68 20.88
N GLU A 241 -35.46 -4.44 21.16
CA GLU A 241 -34.40 -4.40 20.15
C GLU A 241 -34.21 -5.81 19.56
N LYS A 242 -34.38 -5.92 18.25
CA LYS A 242 -34.15 -7.15 17.47
C LYS A 242 -32.80 -7.15 16.77
N ALA A 243 -32.28 -5.98 16.42
CA ALA A 243 -30.99 -5.80 15.78
C ALA A 243 -30.49 -4.35 15.98
N SER A 244 -29.19 -4.14 15.77
CA SER A 244 -28.59 -2.81 15.69
C SER A 244 -27.88 -2.60 14.36
N LEU A 245 -27.89 -1.35 13.90
CA LEU A 245 -27.31 -0.89 12.65
C LEU A 245 -26.43 0.34 12.91
N THR A 246 -25.12 0.19 12.75
CA THR A 246 -24.18 1.31 12.84
C THR A 246 -24.03 1.96 11.48
N VAL A 247 -24.19 3.27 11.39
CA VAL A 247 -24.23 4.01 10.12
C VAL A 247 -23.24 5.17 10.13
N PHE A 248 -22.27 5.13 9.23
CA PHE A 248 -21.46 6.30 8.91
C PHE A 248 -22.28 7.26 8.03
N THR A 249 -22.55 8.45 8.55
CA THR A 249 -23.45 9.44 7.94
C THR A 249 -22.76 10.79 7.69
N ASP A 250 -23.25 11.50 6.67
CA ASP A 250 -22.82 12.85 6.31
C ASP A 250 -24.05 13.75 6.16
N THR A 251 -24.09 14.91 6.81
CA THR A 251 -25.22 15.85 6.72
C THR A 251 -25.37 16.44 5.30
N SER A 252 -24.27 16.49 4.54
CA SER A 252 -24.27 16.98 3.15
C SER A 252 -24.67 15.90 2.12
N CYS A 253 -24.92 14.66 2.55
CA CYS A 253 -25.25 13.57 1.64
C CYS A 253 -26.78 13.40 1.47
N PRO A 254 -27.33 13.54 0.26
CA PRO A 254 -28.77 13.39 0.01
C PRO A 254 -29.32 12.02 0.45
N TYR A 255 -28.57 10.94 0.23
CA TYR A 255 -28.99 9.60 0.64
C TYR A 255 -28.93 9.38 2.16
N CYS A 256 -28.07 10.12 2.87
CA CYS A 256 -28.07 10.12 4.34
C CYS A 256 -29.28 10.85 4.91
N LYS A 257 -29.79 11.88 4.21
CA LYS A 257 -31.05 12.55 4.53
C LYS A 257 -32.22 11.61 4.30
N LYS A 258 -32.28 10.96 3.13
CA LYS A 258 -33.31 9.97 2.81
C LYS A 258 -33.38 8.80 3.81
N LEU A 259 -32.23 8.24 4.19
CA LEU A 259 -32.18 7.21 5.24
C LEU A 259 -32.70 7.74 6.58
N HIS A 260 -32.47 9.01 6.88
CA HIS A 260 -32.90 9.64 8.14
C HIS A 260 -34.41 9.79 8.24
N GLU A 261 -35.06 10.12 7.12
CA GLU A 261 -36.52 10.19 7.01
C GLU A 261 -37.18 8.84 7.31
N GLU A 262 -36.47 7.73 7.04
CA GLU A 262 -36.95 6.36 7.22
C GLU A 262 -36.60 5.76 8.59
N ILE A 263 -35.93 6.49 9.48
CA ILE A 263 -35.58 5.99 10.83
C ILE A 263 -36.81 5.51 11.62
N PRO A 264 -37.96 6.20 11.62
CA PRO A 264 -39.15 5.71 12.33
C PRO A 264 -39.56 4.29 11.90
N GLU A 265 -39.43 3.95 10.61
CA GLU A 265 -39.77 2.61 10.11
C GLU A 265 -38.79 1.53 10.60
N LEU A 266 -37.49 1.87 10.70
CA LEU A 266 -36.48 0.97 11.26
C LEU A 266 -36.72 0.75 12.76
N LEU A 267 -37.03 1.80 13.51
CA LEU A 267 -37.35 1.72 14.94
C LEU A 267 -38.62 0.88 15.17
N ASN A 268 -39.68 1.09 14.37
CA ASN A 268 -40.92 0.31 14.43
C ASN A 268 -40.68 -1.18 14.16
N ALA A 269 -39.69 -1.51 13.31
CA ALA A 269 -39.28 -2.90 13.07
C ALA A 269 -38.49 -3.52 14.24
N GLY A 270 -38.03 -2.71 15.20
CA GLY A 270 -37.18 -3.10 16.32
C GLY A 270 -35.69 -2.99 16.02
N ILE A 271 -35.28 -2.16 15.06
CA ILE A 271 -33.87 -1.96 14.69
C ILE A 271 -33.36 -0.67 15.34
N GLU A 272 -32.37 -0.78 16.24
CA GLU A 272 -31.65 0.38 16.76
C GLU A 272 -30.69 0.95 15.71
N VAL A 273 -30.66 2.27 15.55
CA VAL A 273 -29.76 2.93 14.59
C VAL A 273 -28.75 3.80 15.33
N ARG A 274 -27.47 3.53 15.09
CA ARG A 274 -26.33 4.21 15.72
C ARG A 274 -25.53 4.98 14.67
N TYR A 275 -25.59 6.30 14.69
CA TYR A 275 -24.82 7.11 13.75
C TYR A 275 -23.41 7.41 14.24
N LEU A 276 -22.44 7.27 13.32
CA LEU A 276 -21.09 7.81 13.40
C LEU A 276 -20.88 8.88 12.30
N PRO A 277 -20.11 9.95 12.57
CA PRO A 277 -19.90 11.00 11.60
C PRO A 277 -18.89 10.58 10.52
N TYR A 278 -19.16 10.91 9.25
CA TYR A 278 -18.22 10.70 8.15
C TYR A 278 -18.34 11.83 7.11
N ALA A 279 -17.53 12.87 7.27
CA ALA A 279 -17.46 13.96 6.29
C ALA A 279 -16.74 13.45 5.03
N ARG A 280 -17.45 13.22 3.91
CA ARG A 280 -16.86 12.60 2.71
C ARG A 280 -15.64 13.33 2.14
N GLY A 281 -15.57 14.65 2.30
CA GLY A 281 -14.42 15.48 1.90
C GLY A 281 -13.36 15.68 2.99
N GLY A 282 -13.41 14.91 4.08
CA GLY A 282 -12.59 15.12 5.27
C GLY A 282 -12.81 16.51 5.88
N ALA A 283 -11.75 17.09 6.46
CA ALA A 283 -11.79 18.41 7.10
C ALA A 283 -12.19 19.57 6.15
N ASN A 284 -12.02 19.37 4.84
CA ASN A 284 -12.37 20.35 3.80
C ASN A 284 -13.75 20.08 3.18
N GLY A 285 -14.44 19.02 3.64
CA GLY A 285 -15.74 18.62 3.10
C GLY A 285 -16.89 19.50 3.59
N PRO A 286 -17.96 19.65 2.79
CA PRO A 286 -19.08 20.53 3.12
C PRO A 286 -19.83 20.13 4.40
N GLY A 287 -19.80 18.84 4.79
CA GLY A 287 -20.44 18.36 6.02
C GLY A 287 -19.59 18.51 7.29
N TYR A 288 -18.31 18.85 7.19
CA TYR A 288 -17.37 18.74 8.32
C TYR A 288 -17.75 19.62 9.52
N GLN A 289 -17.97 20.91 9.28
CA GLN A 289 -18.32 21.86 10.34
C GLN A 289 -19.71 21.57 10.91
N THR A 290 -20.68 21.25 10.05
CA THR A 290 -22.03 20.88 10.48
C THR A 290 -22.02 19.65 11.37
N LEU A 291 -21.29 18.60 11.01
CA LEU A 291 -21.16 17.39 11.86
C LEU A 291 -20.53 17.71 13.22
N LYS A 292 -19.52 18.59 13.27
CA LYS A 292 -18.95 19.05 14.56
C LYS A 292 -20.00 19.75 15.41
N SER A 293 -20.72 20.72 14.85
CA SER A 293 -21.80 21.40 15.57
C SER A 293 -22.89 20.44 16.06
N VAL A 294 -23.27 19.45 15.24
CA VAL A 294 -24.25 18.42 15.62
C VAL A 294 -23.77 17.60 16.82
N TRP A 295 -22.51 17.14 16.82
CA TRP A 295 -21.97 16.37 17.96
C TRP A 295 -21.71 17.22 19.20
N CYS A 296 -21.58 18.54 19.05
CA CYS A 296 -21.51 19.50 20.15
C CYS A 296 -22.87 19.89 20.74
N ALA A 297 -23.97 19.50 20.10
CA ALA A 297 -25.30 19.79 20.61
C ALA A 297 -25.63 19.01 21.88
N LYS A 298 -26.37 19.68 22.79
CA LYS A 298 -26.94 19.05 23.98
C LYS A 298 -27.94 17.96 23.60
N ASP A 299 -28.77 18.23 22.59
CA ASP A 299 -29.65 17.26 21.97
C ASP A 299 -29.15 16.97 20.54
N ARG A 300 -28.32 15.92 20.43
CA ARG A 300 -27.70 15.54 19.16
C ARG A 300 -28.72 14.93 18.20
N ASN A 301 -29.74 14.24 18.70
CA ASN A 301 -30.78 13.64 17.87
C ASN A 301 -31.59 14.73 17.16
N LYS A 302 -31.96 15.80 17.88
CA LYS A 302 -32.59 16.96 17.27
C LYS A 302 -31.65 17.68 16.31
N ALA A 303 -30.41 17.97 16.74
CA ALA A 303 -29.45 18.69 15.91
C ALA A 303 -29.13 17.96 14.59
N LEU A 304 -29.01 16.63 14.60
CA LEU A 304 -28.79 15.85 13.38
C LEU A 304 -30.00 15.93 12.44
N THR A 305 -31.22 15.86 12.99
CA THR A 305 -32.46 16.00 12.21
C THR A 305 -32.54 17.39 11.58
N ASP A 306 -32.33 18.45 12.37
CA ASP A 306 -32.31 19.83 11.89
C ASP A 306 -31.26 19.99 10.77
N ALA A 307 -30.04 19.51 10.99
CA ALA A 307 -28.95 19.60 10.01
C ALA A 307 -29.25 18.85 8.70
N LYS A 308 -29.89 17.67 8.77
CA LYS A 308 -30.29 16.92 7.58
C LYS A 308 -31.46 17.57 6.85
N ASN A 309 -32.27 18.37 7.54
CA ASN A 309 -33.34 19.18 6.96
C ASN A 309 -32.85 20.58 6.50
N ASP A 310 -31.54 20.80 6.44
CA ASP A 310 -30.91 22.08 6.09
C ASP A 310 -31.27 23.25 7.04
N GLN A 311 -31.71 22.93 8.27
CA GLN A 311 -32.03 23.89 9.33
C GLN A 311 -30.80 24.14 10.21
N LEU A 312 -29.90 25.03 9.77
CA LEU A 312 -28.58 25.22 10.39
C LEU A 312 -28.53 26.33 11.45
N ASP A 313 -29.51 27.24 11.47
CA ASP A 313 -29.47 28.48 12.27
C ASP A 313 -29.37 28.26 13.79
N ASN A 314 -29.92 27.14 14.28
CA ASN A 314 -29.96 26.80 15.71
C ASN A 314 -28.86 25.83 16.13
N LEU A 315 -27.93 25.48 15.24
CA LEU A 315 -26.82 24.59 15.60
C LEU A 315 -25.82 25.34 16.49
N PRO A 316 -25.29 24.69 17.53
CA PRO A 316 -24.33 25.32 18.43
C PRO A 316 -22.98 25.50 17.74
N SER A 317 -22.06 26.16 18.44
CA SER A 317 -20.65 26.22 18.04
C SER A 317 -20.06 24.81 17.89
N ALA A 318 -19.24 24.63 16.86
CA ALA A 318 -18.45 23.41 16.60
C ALA A 318 -17.29 23.19 17.60
N ASN A 319 -17.12 24.07 18.59
CA ASN A 319 -16.03 24.04 19.55
C ASN A 319 -16.49 23.39 20.86
N CYS A 320 -16.35 22.07 20.96
CA CYS A 320 -16.59 21.32 22.19
C CYS A 320 -15.62 20.14 22.30
N SER A 321 -15.58 19.51 23.48
CA SER A 321 -14.76 18.32 23.73
C SER A 321 -15.11 17.12 22.84
N GLN A 322 -16.33 17.06 22.30
CA GLN A 322 -16.77 15.98 21.42
C GLN A 322 -16.34 16.16 19.96
N ALA A 323 -16.04 17.39 19.51
CA ALA A 323 -15.72 17.68 18.11
C ALA A 323 -14.61 16.80 17.47
N PRO A 324 -13.60 16.30 18.21
CA PRO A 324 -12.60 15.37 17.66
C PRO A 324 -13.15 14.02 17.16
N ILE A 325 -14.38 13.64 17.54
CA ILE A 325 -14.99 12.40 17.04
C ILE A 325 -15.17 12.38 15.53
N ILE A 326 -15.34 13.55 14.90
CA ILE A 326 -15.50 13.67 13.45
C ILE A 326 -14.24 13.16 12.74
N ASP A 327 -13.06 13.54 13.22
CA ASP A 327 -11.79 13.12 12.64
C ASP A 327 -11.48 11.65 12.97
N ARG A 328 -11.78 11.22 14.20
CA ARG A 328 -11.59 9.83 14.67
C ARG A 328 -12.44 8.85 13.86
N ALA A 329 -13.74 9.14 13.73
CA ALA A 329 -14.67 8.32 12.96
C ALA A 329 -14.36 8.33 11.46
N PHE A 330 -13.94 9.47 10.89
CA PHE A 330 -13.50 9.52 9.49
C PHE A 330 -12.31 8.57 9.24
N LYS A 331 -11.32 8.56 10.15
CA LYS A 331 -10.18 7.64 10.07
C LYS A 331 -10.63 6.18 10.16
N THR A 332 -11.46 5.83 11.14
CA THR A 332 -11.99 4.47 11.27
C THR A 332 -12.81 4.05 10.06
N GLY A 333 -13.63 4.95 9.49
CA GLY A 333 -14.39 4.66 8.27
C GLY A 333 -13.46 4.27 7.12
N GLY A 334 -12.31 4.93 6.95
CA GLY A 334 -11.29 4.52 5.98
C GLY A 334 -10.68 3.13 6.27
N GLU A 335 -10.49 2.77 7.54
CA GLU A 335 -9.98 1.47 7.97
C GLU A 335 -10.97 0.33 7.68
N VAL A 336 -12.28 0.60 7.78
CA VAL A 336 -13.38 -0.34 7.46
C VAL A 336 -13.98 -0.14 6.05
N SER A 337 -13.20 0.45 5.14
CA SER A 337 -13.54 0.59 3.72
C SER A 337 -14.83 1.36 3.40
N VAL A 338 -15.16 2.38 4.20
CA VAL A 338 -16.21 3.36 3.86
C VAL A 338 -15.75 4.19 2.66
N THR A 339 -16.35 3.94 1.50
CA THR A 339 -16.08 4.68 0.25
C THR A 339 -17.14 5.73 -0.07
N GLY A 340 -18.27 5.70 0.63
CA GLY A 340 -19.38 6.62 0.46
C GLY A 340 -20.35 6.54 1.64
N THR A 341 -21.27 7.49 1.73
CA THR A 341 -22.29 7.54 2.79
C THR A 341 -23.70 7.52 2.18
N PRO A 342 -24.70 6.92 2.85
CA PRO A 342 -24.54 6.19 4.12
C PRO A 342 -23.80 4.86 3.91
N ALA A 343 -22.95 4.49 4.85
CA ALA A 343 -22.36 3.15 4.94
C ALA A 343 -22.88 2.48 6.21
N LEU A 344 -23.56 1.35 6.04
CA LEU A 344 -24.33 0.69 7.07
C LEU A 344 -23.60 -0.59 7.49
N PHE A 345 -23.58 -0.89 8.77
CA PHE A 345 -22.90 -2.04 9.34
C PHE A 345 -23.83 -2.77 10.31
N LYS A 346 -24.06 -4.05 10.09
CA LYS A 346 -24.76 -4.93 11.03
C LYS A 346 -23.87 -5.20 12.25
N SER A 347 -24.47 -5.69 13.34
CA SER A 347 -23.75 -6.04 14.57
C SER A 347 -22.67 -7.12 14.37
N ASN A 348 -22.80 -7.97 13.36
CA ASN A 348 -21.80 -8.98 12.98
C ASN A 348 -20.67 -8.44 12.09
N GLY A 349 -20.62 -7.13 11.83
CA GLY A 349 -19.60 -6.48 11.00
C GLY A 349 -19.89 -6.50 9.49
N GLU A 350 -20.98 -7.12 9.04
CA GLU A 350 -21.38 -7.11 7.63
C GLU A 350 -21.72 -5.69 7.16
N GLN A 351 -21.09 -5.27 6.06
CA GLN A 351 -21.35 -3.96 5.46
C GLN A 351 -22.46 -4.03 4.42
N ILE A 352 -23.41 -3.10 4.52
CA ILE A 352 -24.40 -2.80 3.49
C ILE A 352 -24.01 -1.45 2.88
N VAL A 353 -23.55 -1.49 1.62
CA VAL A 353 -23.02 -0.31 0.93
C VAL A 353 -24.15 0.56 0.40
N GLY A 354 -24.13 1.85 0.77
CA GLY A 354 -25.04 2.85 0.25
C GLY A 354 -26.44 2.80 0.87
N TYR A 355 -27.31 3.69 0.41
CA TYR A 355 -28.70 3.72 0.85
C TYR A 355 -29.49 2.54 0.27
N VAL A 356 -30.30 1.94 1.13
CA VAL A 356 -31.29 0.90 0.79
C VAL A 356 -32.61 1.34 1.43
N PRO A 357 -33.73 1.41 0.67
CA PRO A 357 -35.03 1.75 1.24
C PRO A 357 -35.45 0.78 2.35
N PHE A 358 -36.15 1.26 3.38
CA PHE A 358 -36.50 0.48 4.56
C PHE A 358 -37.19 -0.86 4.25
N GLN A 359 -38.03 -0.93 3.22
CA GLN A 359 -38.72 -2.17 2.82
C GLN A 359 -37.75 -3.29 2.42
N GLN A 360 -36.59 -2.92 1.87
CA GLN A 360 -35.52 -3.86 1.51
C GLN A 360 -34.46 -3.98 2.59
N LEU A 361 -34.24 -2.91 3.37
CA LEU A 361 -33.23 -2.87 4.43
C LEU A 361 -33.64 -3.70 5.64
N ILE A 362 -34.89 -3.60 6.11
CA ILE A 362 -35.37 -4.33 7.30
C ILE A 362 -35.16 -5.84 7.15
N PRO A 363 -35.57 -6.50 6.05
CA PRO A 363 -35.32 -7.94 5.88
C PRO A 363 -33.84 -8.30 5.80
N LYS A 364 -32.95 -7.39 5.37
CA LYS A 364 -31.49 -7.64 5.31
C LYS A 364 -30.86 -7.57 6.69
N VAL A 365 -31.32 -6.64 7.53
CA VAL A 365 -30.79 -6.41 8.87
C VAL A 365 -31.28 -7.48 9.85
N LEU A 366 -32.55 -7.88 9.76
CA LEU A 366 -33.16 -8.88 10.65
C LEU A 366 -32.87 -10.34 10.26
N ARG A 367 -32.12 -10.57 9.18
CA ARG A 367 -31.68 -11.90 8.74
C ARG A 367 -30.41 -12.36 9.42
#